data_AF-A0AAV2SBX6-F1
#
_entry.id   AF-A0AAV2SBX6-F1
#
_cell.length_a   1.000
_cell.length_b   1.000
_cell.length_c   1.000
_cell.angle_alpha   90.00
_cell.angle_beta   90.00
_cell.angle_gamma   90.00
#
_symmetry.space_group_name_H-M   'P 1'
#
loop_
_entity.id
_entity.type
_entity.pdbx_description
1 polymer ?
#
loop_
_entity_poly.entity_id
_entity_poly.type
_entity_poly.pdbx_seq_one_letter_code
_entity_poly.pdbx_strand_id
1 'polypeptide(L)'
;INMKKGSNAPFLEVNLSDNKLESFNPDEIGFSTHIKWISKTPNSNDVYWKIDRCREKPDCGDMSMTCAADDAGYKVCNCKKGFTVNDTNPSCTDIDECQSNSGRGDCDHKCQNSLGSYKCSCNSGYKINLDEKTC
;
A
#
# COMPACT_ATOMS: atom_id res chain seq x y z
N ILE A 1 -13.25 6.94 28.83
CA ILE A 1 -12.76 6.19 27.65
C ILE A 1 -11.45 5.51 28.04
N ASN A 2 -11.47 4.20 28.28
CA ASN A 2 -10.24 3.42 28.44
C ASN A 2 -9.91 2.77 27.10
N MET A 3 -8.69 2.99 26.60
CA MET A 3 -8.21 2.50 25.32
C MET A 3 -7.23 1.36 25.56
N LYS A 4 -7.56 0.15 25.09
CA LYS A 4 -6.60 -0.96 25.05
C LYS A 4 -6.11 -1.13 23.62
N LYS A 5 -4.83 -0.82 23.39
CA LYS A 5 -4.14 -1.10 22.13
C LYS A 5 -3.75 -2.58 22.17
N GLY A 6 -4.42 -3.43 21.39
CA GLY A 6 -3.95 -4.78 21.16
C GLY A 6 -2.55 -4.71 20.56
N SER A 7 -1.56 -5.34 21.19
CA SER A 7 -0.13 -5.14 20.92
C SER A 7 0.27 -5.40 19.46
N ASN A 8 -0.53 -6.15 18.70
CA ASN A 8 -0.39 -6.32 17.25
C ASN A 8 -1.69 -6.11 16.47
N ALA A 9 -2.82 -5.79 17.10
CA ALA A 9 -4.11 -5.81 16.43
C ALA A 9 -4.47 -4.43 15.83
N PRO A 10 -5.14 -4.35 14.66
CA PRO A 10 -5.52 -3.11 14.00
C PRO A 10 -6.80 -2.52 14.60
N PHE A 11 -7.29 -3.13 15.68
CA PHE A 11 -8.46 -2.68 16.42
C PHE A 11 -8.07 -1.93 17.69
N LEU A 12 -8.74 -0.81 17.92
CA LEU A 12 -8.77 -0.16 19.22
C LEU A 12 -10.04 -0.62 19.94
N GLU A 13 -9.87 -1.23 21.13
CA GLU A 13 -10.98 -1.48 22.04
C GLU A 13 -11.16 -0.23 22.89
N VAL A 14 -12.35 0.36 22.82
CA VAL A 14 -12.73 1.51 23.62
C VAL A 14 -13.89 1.11 24.52
N ASN A 15 -13.66 1.17 25.83
CA ASN A 15 -14.73 1.01 26.81
C ASN A 15 -15.36 2.38 27.08
N LEU A 16 -16.62 2.54 26.66
CA LEU A 16 -17.40 3.75 26.83
C LEU A 16 -18.13 3.72 28.18
N SER A 17 -17.89 4.74 29.00
CA SER A 17 -18.54 4.90 30.31
C SER A 17 -20.01 5.36 30.19
N ASP A 18 -20.42 5.91 29.05
CA ASP A 18 -21.76 6.47 28.85
C ASP A 18 -22.40 5.99 27.54
N ASN A 19 -23.67 5.58 27.65
CA ASN A 19 -24.49 4.88 26.66
C ASN A 19 -24.97 5.78 25.49
N LYS A 20 -24.10 6.63 24.92
CA LYS A 20 -24.40 7.47 23.73
C LYS A 20 -23.77 6.86 22.48
N LEU A 21 -24.49 5.96 21.83
CA LEU A 21 -23.98 5.20 20.68
C LEU A 21 -24.64 5.52 19.34
N GLU A 22 -25.66 6.37 19.31
CA GLU A 22 -26.33 6.69 18.05
C GLU A 22 -25.75 7.93 17.33
N SER A 23 -24.72 8.57 17.90
CA SER A 23 -24.14 9.81 17.35
C SER A 23 -22.62 9.91 17.55
N PHE A 24 -21.91 8.78 17.61
CA PHE A 24 -20.45 8.82 17.70
C PHE A 24 -19.85 8.95 16.30
N ASN A 25 -19.80 10.18 15.79
CA ASN A 25 -19.12 10.49 14.54
C ASN A 25 -17.62 10.68 14.83
N PRO A 26 -16.72 9.78 14.39
CA PRO A 26 -15.28 9.92 14.63
C PRO A 26 -14.70 11.21 14.04
N ASP A 27 -15.31 11.75 12.99
CA ASP A 27 -14.91 13.01 12.36
C ASP A 27 -15.20 14.23 13.25
N GLU A 28 -16.15 14.14 14.20
CA GLU A 28 -16.56 15.26 15.08
C GLU A 28 -15.70 15.41 16.34
N ILE A 29 -14.91 14.39 16.71
CA ILE A 29 -14.12 14.37 17.96
C ILE A 29 -12.62 14.55 17.66
N GLY A 30 -12.28 14.91 16.42
CA GLY A 30 -10.88 15.08 16.01
C GLY A 30 -10.08 13.77 16.01
N PHE A 31 -10.77 12.62 15.90
CA PHE A 31 -10.06 11.38 15.62
C PHE A 31 -9.48 11.48 14.21
N SER A 32 -8.18 11.27 14.12
CA SER A 32 -7.41 11.44 12.90
C SER A 32 -8.03 10.64 11.74
N THR A 33 -7.95 11.15 10.52
CA THR A 33 -8.53 10.62 9.26
C THR A 33 -8.16 9.16 8.92
N HIS A 34 -7.37 8.50 9.76
CA HIS A 34 -6.94 7.13 9.66
C HIS A 34 -7.67 6.16 10.61
N ILE A 35 -8.70 6.60 11.33
CA ILE A 35 -9.51 5.75 12.21
C ILE A 35 -10.91 5.61 11.61
N LYS A 36 -11.40 4.37 11.47
CA LYS A 36 -12.74 4.06 10.96
C LYS A 36 -13.52 3.20 11.95
N TRP A 37 -14.82 3.44 12.10
CA TRP A 37 -15.69 2.61 12.92
C TRP A 37 -15.87 1.21 12.31
N ILE A 38 -15.93 0.16 13.14
CA ILE A 38 -16.18 -1.23 12.69
C ILE A 38 -17.51 -1.76 13.24
N SER A 39 -17.61 -1.90 14.57
CA SER A 39 -18.73 -2.59 15.22
C SER A 39 -18.77 -2.33 16.73
N LYS A 40 -19.89 -2.71 17.36
CA LYS A 40 -20.09 -2.73 18.81
C LYS A 40 -20.47 -4.14 19.25
N THR A 41 -19.95 -4.60 20.39
CA THR A 41 -20.39 -5.88 20.99
C THR A 41 -21.84 -5.79 21.50
N PRO A 42 -22.71 -6.77 21.19
CA PRO A 42 -24.06 -6.84 21.73
C PRO A 42 -24.03 -6.87 23.26
N ASN A 43 -24.85 -6.04 23.92
CA ASN A 43 -24.98 -5.96 25.38
C ASN A 43 -23.69 -5.62 26.16
N SER A 44 -22.65 -5.12 25.50
CA SER A 44 -21.46 -4.54 26.14
C SER A 44 -21.31 -3.06 25.72
N ASN A 45 -20.43 -2.30 26.38
CA ASN A 45 -20.02 -0.96 25.96
C ASN A 45 -18.75 -0.98 25.10
N ASP A 46 -18.29 -2.16 24.68
CA ASP A 46 -17.09 -2.29 23.87
C ASP A 46 -17.38 -1.97 22.40
N VAL A 47 -16.62 -1.03 21.86
CA VAL A 47 -16.62 -0.66 20.44
C VAL A 47 -15.26 -0.94 19.81
N TYR A 48 -15.28 -1.31 18.53
CA TYR A 48 -14.10 -1.63 17.74
C TYR A 48 -13.91 -0.62 16.61
N TRP A 49 -12.68 -0.13 16.49
CA TRP A 49 -12.26 0.84 15.47
C TRP A 49 -11.10 0.29 14.66
N LYS A 50 -11.13 0.43 13.35
CA LYS A 50 -10.05 0.08 12.43
C LYS A 50 -9.07 1.25 12.33
N ILE A 51 -7.80 0.96 12.52
CA ILE A 51 -6.72 1.95 12.34
C ILE A 51 -6.00 1.66 11.03
N ASP A 52 -5.98 2.62 10.10
CA ASP A 52 -5.11 2.62 8.93
C ASP A 52 -3.68 3.01 9.35
N ARG A 53 -2.88 1.99 9.65
CA ARG A 53 -1.49 2.16 10.11
C ARG A 53 -0.57 2.78 9.04
N CYS A 54 -0.95 2.78 7.77
CA CYS A 54 -0.18 3.43 6.70
C CYS A 54 -0.34 4.95 6.72
N ARG A 55 -1.47 5.47 7.18
CA ARG A 55 -1.64 6.92 7.38
C ARG A 55 -0.97 7.43 8.66
N GLU A 56 -0.81 6.58 9.67
CA GLU A 56 -0.08 6.92 10.91
C GLU A 56 1.44 6.88 10.67
N LYS A 57 1.95 5.79 10.08
CA LYS A 57 3.38 5.62 9.77
C LYS A 57 3.57 4.93 8.42
N PRO A 58 3.60 5.67 7.31
CA PRO A 58 3.66 5.11 5.95
C PRO A 58 5.01 4.45 5.64
N ASP A 59 6.07 4.80 6.36
CA ASP A 59 7.43 4.36 6.03
C ASP A 59 7.62 2.85 6.20
N CYS A 60 7.92 2.16 5.09
CA CYS A 60 8.19 0.73 5.03
C CYS A 60 9.69 0.39 5.15
N GLY A 61 10.57 1.38 5.31
CA GLY A 61 12.01 1.17 5.45
C GLY A 61 12.75 0.90 4.14
N ASP A 62 12.05 0.86 3.01
CA ASP A 62 12.61 0.72 1.66
C ASP A 62 11.90 1.72 0.72
N MET A 63 12.68 2.50 -0.03
CA MET A 63 12.17 3.50 -0.97
C MET A 63 11.43 2.87 -2.17
N SER A 64 11.71 1.61 -2.47
CA SER A 64 11.06 0.82 -3.52
C SER A 64 9.77 0.16 -3.05
N MET A 65 9.31 0.44 -1.81
CA MET A 65 8.05 -0.05 -1.26
C MET A 65 6.96 1.02 -1.19
N THR A 66 5.71 0.56 -1.15
CA THR A 66 4.53 1.34 -0.86
C THR A 66 3.76 0.70 0.30
N CYS A 67 3.10 1.54 1.10
CA CYS A 67 2.27 1.10 2.22
C CYS A 67 0.81 1.05 1.81
N ALA A 68 0.15 -0.07 2.06
CA ALA A 68 -1.29 -0.22 1.97
C ALA A 68 -1.83 -0.89 3.24
N ALA A 69 -3.01 -0.48 3.69
CA ALA A 69 -3.71 -1.21 4.75
C ALA A 69 -4.51 -2.37 4.15
N ASP A 70 -4.47 -3.55 4.75
CA ASP A 70 -5.36 -4.65 4.36
C ASP A 70 -6.81 -4.42 4.82
N ASP A 71 -7.70 -5.37 4.49
CA ASP A 71 -9.11 -5.31 4.89
C ASP A 71 -9.31 -5.33 6.41
N ALA A 72 -8.34 -5.83 7.17
CA ALA A 72 -8.34 -5.78 8.63
C ALA A 72 -7.69 -4.51 9.20
N GLY A 73 -6.89 -3.76 8.44
CA GLY A 73 -6.22 -2.52 8.83
C GLY A 73 -4.77 -2.70 9.24
N TYR A 74 -4.23 -3.89 9.06
CA TYR A 74 -2.81 -4.13 9.24
C TYR A 74 -2.02 -3.37 8.19
N LYS A 75 -0.84 -2.91 8.61
CA LYS A 75 0.14 -2.33 7.72
C LYS A 75 0.70 -3.43 6.80
N VAL A 76 0.53 -3.26 5.50
CA VAL A 76 1.13 -4.12 4.49
C VAL A 76 2.09 -3.27 3.65
N CYS A 77 3.33 -3.74 3.51
CA CYS A 77 4.35 -3.11 2.68
C CYS A 77 4.57 -3.97 1.44
N ASN A 78 4.30 -3.41 0.27
CA ASN A 78 4.44 -4.09 -1.02
C ASN A 78 5.47 -3.37 -1.88
N CYS A 79 6.11 -4.10 -2.79
CA CYS A 79 6.96 -3.48 -3.79
C CYS A 79 6.16 -2.55 -4.70
N LYS A 80 6.77 -1.42 -5.07
CA LYS A 80 6.25 -0.55 -6.13
C LYS A 80 6.24 -1.33 -7.45
N LYS A 81 5.41 -0.88 -8.39
CA LYS A 81 5.43 -1.40 -9.77
C LYS A 81 6.85 -1.30 -10.34
N GLY A 82 7.29 -2.34 -11.06
CA GLY A 82 8.66 -2.45 -11.58
C GLY A 82 9.65 -3.07 -10.59
N PHE A 83 9.20 -3.49 -9.41
CA PHE A 83 10.03 -4.17 -8.42
C PHE A 83 9.39 -5.49 -7.96
N THR A 84 10.23 -6.43 -7.54
CA THR A 84 9.83 -7.71 -6.96
C THR A 84 10.51 -7.96 -5.62
N VAL A 85 9.89 -8.76 -4.76
CA VAL A 85 10.49 -9.19 -3.51
C VAL A 85 11.59 -10.20 -3.82
N ASN A 86 12.74 -10.07 -3.15
CA ASN A 86 13.77 -11.09 -3.17
C ASN A 86 13.50 -12.13 -2.07
N ASP A 87 13.54 -13.42 -2.41
CA ASP A 87 13.27 -14.52 -1.47
C ASP A 87 14.18 -14.52 -0.21
N THR A 88 15.29 -13.78 -0.25
CA THR A 88 16.30 -13.74 0.83
C THR A 88 16.25 -12.48 1.69
N ASN A 89 15.55 -11.42 1.28
CA ASN A 89 15.52 -10.15 1.99
C ASN A 89 14.18 -9.44 1.73
N PRO A 90 13.47 -8.88 2.73
CA PRO A 90 12.26 -8.08 2.54
C PRO A 90 12.44 -6.77 1.73
N SER A 91 13.55 -6.62 1.00
CA SER A 91 13.81 -5.50 0.11
C SER A 91 13.34 -5.80 -1.30
N CYS A 92 12.91 -4.74 -1.98
CA CYS A 92 12.41 -4.80 -3.33
C CYS A 92 13.55 -4.61 -4.34
N THR A 93 13.75 -5.59 -5.22
CA THR A 93 14.72 -5.53 -6.31
C THR A 93 14.04 -5.14 -7.60
N ASP A 94 14.73 -4.35 -8.41
CA ASP A 94 14.29 -3.94 -9.74
C ASP A 94 13.98 -5.17 -10.61
N ILE A 95 12.87 -5.12 -11.34
CA ILE A 95 12.56 -6.11 -12.38
C ILE A 95 13.19 -5.60 -13.67
N ASP A 96 14.18 -6.31 -14.20
CA ASP A 96 14.73 -5.97 -15.51
C ASP A 96 13.81 -6.50 -16.62
N GLU A 97 12.86 -5.68 -17.07
CA GLU A 97 11.90 -6.06 -18.10
C GLU A 97 12.57 -6.35 -19.46
N CYS A 98 13.79 -5.82 -19.68
CA CYS A 98 14.54 -6.03 -20.90
C CYS A 98 15.20 -7.42 -20.98
N GLN A 99 15.34 -8.17 -19.88
CA GLN A 99 15.97 -9.50 -19.91
C GLN A 99 15.23 -10.51 -20.80
N SER A 100 13.94 -10.29 -21.04
CA SER A 100 13.15 -11.15 -21.92
C SER A 100 13.35 -10.78 -23.41
N ASN A 101 12.89 -11.66 -24.30
CA ASN A 101 12.93 -11.43 -25.76
C ASN A 101 14.34 -11.02 -26.30
N SER A 102 15.38 -11.73 -25.85
CA SER A 102 16.77 -11.46 -26.25
C SER A 102 17.23 -10.01 -25.98
N GLY A 103 16.87 -9.43 -24.83
CA GLY A 103 17.26 -8.07 -24.48
C GLY A 103 16.26 -6.99 -24.92
N ARG A 104 15.13 -7.37 -25.53
CA ARG A 104 14.13 -6.42 -26.05
C ARG A 104 12.92 -6.24 -25.14
N GLY A 105 12.69 -7.12 -24.18
CA GLY A 105 11.47 -7.05 -23.38
C GLY A 105 10.21 -7.04 -24.26
N ASP A 106 9.29 -6.15 -23.89
CA ASP A 106 8.08 -5.84 -24.66
C ASP A 106 8.31 -4.78 -25.77
N CYS A 107 9.54 -4.32 -25.99
CA CYS A 107 9.85 -3.31 -27.00
C CYS A 107 9.95 -3.92 -28.40
N ASP A 108 9.49 -3.18 -29.41
CA ASP A 108 9.59 -3.60 -30.81
C ASP A 108 11.05 -3.65 -31.29
N HIS A 109 11.84 -2.61 -30.95
CA HIS A 109 13.23 -2.48 -31.39
C HIS A 109 14.27 -2.59 -30.26
N LYS A 110 14.43 -1.57 -29.42
CA LYS A 110 15.45 -1.54 -28.37
C LYS A 110 14.82 -1.29 -27.02
N CYS A 111 15.29 -1.99 -26.00
CA CYS A 111 14.89 -1.81 -24.60
C CYS A 111 16.07 -1.30 -23.78
N GLN A 112 15.82 -0.33 -22.91
CA GLN A 112 16.76 0.15 -21.92
C GLN A 112 16.12 0.07 -20.54
N ASN A 113 16.67 -0.82 -19.69
CA ASN A 113 16.21 -0.96 -18.32
C ASN A 113 16.59 0.26 -17.47
N SER A 114 15.75 0.60 -16.51
CA SER A 114 15.97 1.67 -15.52
C SER A 114 15.33 1.28 -14.18
N LEU A 115 15.70 1.94 -13.09
CA LEU A 115 15.14 1.58 -11.78
C LEU A 115 13.63 1.83 -11.73
N GLY A 116 12.85 0.76 -11.58
CA GLY A 116 11.40 0.71 -11.50
C GLY A 116 10.67 0.80 -12.83
N SER A 117 11.38 0.77 -13.97
CA SER A 117 10.78 0.93 -15.31
C SER A 117 11.76 0.63 -16.45
N TYR A 118 11.30 0.68 -17.69
CA TYR A 118 12.15 0.58 -18.87
C TYR A 118 11.68 1.55 -19.95
N LYS A 119 12.55 1.80 -20.92
CA LYS A 119 12.23 2.64 -22.08
C LYS A 119 12.48 1.89 -23.38
N CYS A 120 11.51 1.94 -24.27
CA CYS A 120 11.68 1.47 -25.63
C CYS A 120 12.17 2.60 -26.54
N SER A 121 13.01 2.26 -27.52
CA SER A 121 13.43 3.18 -28.56
C SER A 121 13.49 2.50 -29.92
N CYS A 122 13.22 3.29 -30.96
CA CYS A 122 13.16 2.82 -32.33
C CYS A 122 14.51 2.94 -33.04
N ASN A 123 14.70 2.10 -34.07
CA ASN A 123 15.82 2.24 -35.00
C ASN A 123 15.69 3.53 -35.83
N SER A 124 16.81 3.98 -36.40
CA SER A 124 16.83 5.16 -37.27
C SER A 124 15.81 5.04 -38.41
N GLY A 125 14.99 6.07 -38.59
CA GLY A 125 13.92 6.10 -39.60
C GLY A 125 12.52 5.76 -39.06
N TYR A 126 12.41 5.28 -37.83
CA TYR A 126 11.13 4.96 -37.18
C TYR A 126 10.82 5.93 -36.04
N LYS A 127 9.53 6.04 -35.67
CA LYS A 127 9.07 6.87 -34.55
C LYS A 127 8.35 5.99 -33.55
N ILE A 128 8.53 6.30 -32.26
CA ILE A 128 7.82 5.61 -31.19
C ILE A 128 6.33 5.94 -31.25
N ASN A 129 5.49 4.93 -31.10
CA ASN A 129 4.03 5.08 -30.99
C ASN A 129 3.60 5.51 -29.58
N LEU A 130 2.31 5.84 -29.43
CA LEU A 130 1.72 6.30 -28.17
C LEU A 130 1.68 5.24 -27.06
N ASP A 131 1.86 3.97 -27.43
CA ASP A 131 1.99 2.87 -26.47
C ASP A 131 3.38 2.79 -25.82
N GLU A 132 4.30 3.67 -26.24
CA GLU A 132 5.70 3.76 -25.79
C GLU A 132 6.50 2.46 -26.00
N LYS A 133 6.02 1.54 -26.84
CA LYS A 133 6.61 0.22 -27.06
C LYS A 133 6.87 -0.09 -28.52
N THR A 134 5.95 0.30 -29.40
CA THR A 134 6.00 -0.04 -30.82
C THR A 134 6.56 1.08 -31.68
N CYS A 135 7.07 0.66 -32.83
CA CYS A 135 7.58 1.46 -33.93
C CYS A 135 6.87 1.00 -35.22
#